data_AF-A0A2E9YSV9-F1
#
_entry.id   AF-A0A2E9YSV9-F1
#
_cell.length_a   1.000
_cell.length_b   1.000
_cell.length_c   1.000
_cell.angle_alpha   90.00
_cell.angle_beta   90.00
_cell.angle_gamma   90.00
#
_symmetry.space_group_name_H-M   'P 1'
#
loop_
_entity.id
_entity.type
_entity.pdbx_description
1 polymer ?
#
loop_
_entity_poly.entity_id
_entity_poly.type
_entity_poly.pdbx_seq_one_letter_code
_entity_poly.pdbx_strand_id
1 'polypeptide(L)'
;MNIKTILVVEDEDRMITLLSDALEDWNAANEENARRFDAIFVKSPEGASRELYARKVDCALIDLRLPPDEGSEKTDVENGNALAAALLRENGIPVAIISGHPGEAEPSLVDGETVRAFEKADDGYENAVAWLASQWELMDALRAVRQKLERSTAEVFARRIWPYWSQIADTIGHDNEKLATAIARQYASHTAELLGQNGSSDWHPFENFIVPSYIADRAHTGDIFLLEGINWIVLTPQCDMATGKVPNVLLAECTLGVDQWTENVEALRAATSKNKRKEPTKFLRAFVNQNLPASVHFLPPLPGSEEPVFVQFGKIRTMPLADLNEQLDGRVASVSPPFLGNLVQRFGAFISRTGQPNIGVEHL
;
A
#
# COMPACT_ATOMS: atom_id res chain seq x y z
N MET A 1 8.43 -25.50 11.19
CA MET A 1 7.06 -25.09 11.56
C MET A 1 6.97 -23.57 11.43
N ASN A 2 6.10 -23.06 10.56
CA ASN A 2 5.76 -21.65 10.44
C ASN A 2 4.60 -21.35 11.38
N ILE A 3 4.86 -20.53 12.40
CA ILE A 3 3.91 -20.24 13.47
C ILE A 3 3.39 -18.81 13.29
N LYS A 4 2.08 -18.62 13.39
CA LYS A 4 1.39 -17.32 13.39
C LYS A 4 0.79 -17.05 14.75
N THR A 5 1.03 -15.87 15.29
CA THR A 5 0.46 -15.44 16.56
C THR A 5 -0.94 -14.91 16.30
N ILE A 6 -1.94 -15.54 16.91
CA ILE A 6 -3.34 -15.12 16.83
C ILE A 6 -3.79 -14.54 18.17
N LEU A 7 -4.32 -13.32 18.15
CA LEU A 7 -4.94 -12.71 19.32
C LEU A 7 -6.42 -13.09 19.34
N VAL A 8 -6.88 -13.69 20.43
CA VAL A 8 -8.27 -14.08 20.64
C VAL A 8 -8.85 -13.23 21.77
N VAL A 9 -9.91 -12.48 21.47
CA VAL A 9 -10.55 -11.57 22.42
C VAL A 9 -12.00 -12.01 22.65
N GLU A 10 -12.25 -12.63 23.79
CA GLU A 10 -13.54 -13.24 24.17
C GLU A 10 -13.64 -13.25 25.69
N ASP A 11 -14.76 -12.80 26.26
CA ASP A 11 -14.93 -12.68 27.71
C ASP A 11 -15.55 -13.93 28.35
N GLU A 12 -16.29 -14.73 27.58
CA GLU A 12 -16.94 -15.95 28.08
C GLU A 12 -16.03 -17.18 28.01
N ASP A 13 -15.68 -17.77 29.16
CA ASP A 13 -14.78 -18.94 29.26
C ASP A 13 -15.23 -20.15 28.43
N ARG A 14 -16.54 -20.33 28.29
CA ARG A 14 -17.10 -21.40 27.45
C ARG A 14 -16.75 -21.18 25.98
N MET A 15 -16.86 -19.94 25.50
CA MET A 15 -16.57 -19.58 24.12
C MET A 15 -15.07 -19.60 23.85
N ILE A 16 -14.24 -19.20 24.82
CA ILE A 16 -12.78 -19.37 24.79
C ILE A 16 -12.42 -20.85 24.57
N THR A 17 -13.08 -21.76 25.28
CA THR A 17 -12.83 -23.20 25.14
C THR A 17 -13.16 -23.69 23.73
N LEU A 18 -14.32 -23.33 23.19
CA LEU A 18 -14.71 -23.71 21.82
C LEU A 18 -13.75 -23.16 20.76
N LEU A 19 -13.30 -21.91 20.93
CA LEU A 19 -12.28 -21.30 20.06
C LEU A 19 -10.94 -22.02 20.16
N SER A 20 -10.54 -22.42 21.37
CA SER A 20 -9.32 -23.20 21.59
C SER A 20 -9.40 -24.56 20.88
N ASP A 21 -10.52 -25.27 21.01
CA ASP A 21 -10.74 -26.56 20.36
C ASP A 21 -10.68 -26.42 18.83
N ALA A 22 -11.36 -25.41 18.25
CA ALA A 22 -11.32 -25.15 16.81
C ALA A 22 -9.89 -24.84 16.29
N LEU A 23 -9.09 -24.11 17.07
CA LEU A 23 -7.69 -23.83 16.75
C LEU A 23 -6.82 -25.08 16.85
N GLU A 24 -7.04 -25.92 17.86
CA GLU A 24 -6.34 -27.20 18.03
C GLU A 24 -6.64 -28.17 16.89
N ASP A 25 -7.91 -28.30 16.51
CA ASP A 25 -8.35 -29.14 15.39
C ASP A 25 -7.74 -28.67 14.07
N TRP A 26 -7.76 -27.36 13.79
CA TRP A 26 -7.11 -26.80 12.60
C TRP A 26 -5.60 -27.04 12.62
N ASN A 27 -4.94 -26.83 13.76
CA ASN A 27 -3.50 -27.04 13.92
C ASN A 27 -3.11 -28.51 13.69
N ALA A 28 -3.88 -29.45 14.25
CA ALA A 28 -3.66 -30.88 14.05
C ALA A 28 -3.83 -31.28 12.57
N ALA A 29 -4.87 -30.76 11.92
CA ALA A 29 -5.12 -31.00 10.50
C ALA A 29 -4.05 -30.39 9.57
N ASN A 30 -3.24 -29.44 10.04
CA ASN A 30 -2.24 -28.71 9.24
C ASN A 30 -0.78 -28.97 9.66
N GLU A 31 -0.55 -29.97 10.50
CA GLU A 31 0.81 -30.33 10.95
C GLU A 31 1.71 -30.73 9.77
N GLU A 32 1.18 -31.47 8.79
CA GLU A 32 1.92 -31.87 7.57
C GLU A 32 2.30 -30.66 6.69
N ASN A 33 1.49 -29.60 6.71
CA ASN A 33 1.78 -28.35 6.01
C ASN A 33 2.76 -27.46 6.79
N ALA A 34 3.21 -27.90 7.97
CA ALA A 34 4.07 -27.18 8.90
C ALA A 34 3.52 -25.78 9.26
N ARG A 35 2.20 -25.60 9.27
CA ARG A 35 1.52 -24.36 9.64
C ARG A 35 0.81 -24.51 10.98
N ARG A 36 0.92 -23.50 11.84
CA ARG A 36 0.30 -23.50 13.16
C ARG A 36 -0.06 -22.09 13.64
N PHE A 37 -1.22 -21.93 14.26
CA PHE A 37 -1.55 -20.78 15.07
C PHE A 37 -1.13 -20.98 16.53
N ASP A 38 -0.53 -19.95 17.12
CA ASP A 38 -0.24 -19.85 18.54
C ASP A 38 -1.12 -18.75 19.13
N ALA A 39 -2.03 -19.15 20.02
CA ALA A 39 -3.13 -18.31 20.46
C ALA A 39 -2.82 -17.59 21.76
N ILE A 40 -3.19 -16.31 21.81
CA ILE A 40 -3.15 -15.48 23.01
C ILE A 40 -4.59 -15.10 23.32
N PHE A 41 -5.10 -15.59 24.44
CA PHE A 41 -6.46 -15.31 24.88
C PHE A 41 -6.46 -14.14 25.87
N VAL A 42 -7.32 -13.17 25.61
CA VAL A 42 -7.58 -12.01 26.47
C VAL A 42 -9.09 -11.77 26.54
N LYS A 43 -9.56 -11.16 27.61
CA LYS A 43 -11.01 -10.99 27.88
C LYS A 43 -11.55 -9.60 27.54
N SER A 44 -10.71 -8.66 27.13
CA SER A 44 -11.11 -7.27 26.92
C SER A 44 -10.18 -6.54 25.93
N PRO A 45 -10.62 -5.39 25.38
CA PRO A 45 -9.77 -4.50 24.57
C PRO A 45 -8.53 -3.99 25.32
N GLU A 46 -8.61 -3.78 26.63
CA GLU A 46 -7.44 -3.43 27.44
C GLU A 46 -6.39 -4.56 27.43
N GLY A 47 -6.82 -5.80 27.66
CA GLY A 47 -5.97 -6.98 27.57
C GLY A 47 -5.32 -7.11 26.19
N ALA A 48 -6.11 -6.93 25.13
CA ALA A 48 -5.64 -6.93 23.74
C ALA A 48 -4.55 -5.89 23.50
N SER A 49 -4.75 -4.66 23.99
CA SER A 49 -3.79 -3.56 23.83
C SER A 49 -2.43 -3.87 24.46
N ARG A 50 -2.42 -4.51 25.64
CA ARG A 50 -1.17 -4.93 26.31
C ARG A 50 -0.41 -5.97 25.50
N GLU A 51 -1.11 -6.95 24.95
CA GLU A 51 -0.49 -8.02 24.16
C GLU A 51 0.01 -7.53 22.80
N LEU A 52 -0.73 -6.63 22.13
CA LEU A 52 -0.28 -5.97 20.90
C LEU A 52 0.99 -5.15 21.09
N TYR A 53 1.16 -4.51 22.24
CA TYR A 53 2.38 -3.80 22.58
C TYR A 53 3.55 -4.75 22.83
N ALA A 54 3.30 -5.85 23.54
CA ALA A 54 4.33 -6.79 23.98
C ALA A 54 4.78 -7.76 22.87
N ARG A 55 3.92 -8.06 21.89
CA ARG A 55 4.12 -9.16 20.94
C ARG A 55 3.81 -8.76 19.51
N LYS A 56 4.39 -9.52 18.58
CA LYS A 56 4.07 -9.42 17.16
C LYS A 56 2.90 -10.34 16.85
N VAL A 57 1.70 -9.76 16.82
CA VAL A 57 0.46 -10.43 16.42
C VAL A 57 0.36 -10.44 14.89
N ASP A 58 -0.10 -11.54 14.29
CA ASP A 58 -0.27 -11.66 12.84
C ASP A 58 -1.73 -11.54 12.39
N CYS A 59 -2.69 -11.92 13.24
CA CYS A 59 -4.13 -11.79 13.02
C CYS A 59 -4.90 -11.80 14.36
N ALA A 60 -6.20 -11.48 14.30
CA ALA A 60 -7.06 -11.51 15.47
C ALA A 60 -8.42 -12.18 15.20
N LEU A 61 -8.95 -12.85 16.24
CA LEU A 61 -10.32 -13.29 16.40
C LEU A 61 -10.92 -12.49 17.54
N ILE A 62 -12.04 -11.82 17.33
CA ILE A 62 -12.68 -11.00 18.37
C ILE A 62 -14.16 -11.32 18.48
N ASP A 63 -14.68 -11.33 19.70
CA ASP A 63 -16.11 -11.13 19.91
C ASP A 63 -16.49 -9.68 19.66
N LEU A 64 -17.75 -9.47 19.27
CA LEU A 64 -18.29 -8.14 19.07
C LEU A 64 -18.72 -7.48 20.39
N ARG A 65 -19.32 -8.25 21.31
CA ARG A 65 -19.87 -7.73 22.57
C ARG A 65 -18.89 -7.93 23.71
N LEU A 66 -17.90 -7.04 23.79
CA LEU A 66 -16.83 -7.15 24.78
C LEU A 66 -17.02 -6.19 25.97
N PRO A 67 -16.54 -6.56 27.16
CA PRO A 67 -16.38 -5.60 28.25
C PRO A 67 -15.20 -4.66 27.97
N PRO A 68 -15.23 -3.40 28.47
CA PRO A 68 -14.16 -2.44 28.20
C PRO A 68 -12.82 -2.80 28.86
N ASP A 69 -12.88 -3.44 30.04
CA ASP A 69 -11.71 -3.81 30.86
C ASP A 69 -11.92 -5.20 31.49
N GLU A 70 -10.84 -5.80 32.01
CA GLU A 70 -10.85 -7.18 32.55
C GLU A 70 -11.67 -7.34 33.87
N GLY A 71 -12.21 -6.24 34.42
CA GLY A 71 -13.01 -6.24 35.65
C GLY A 71 -14.49 -5.89 35.45
N SER A 72 -14.90 -5.52 34.24
CA SER A 72 -16.28 -5.11 33.92
C SER A 72 -17.08 -6.30 33.39
N GLU A 73 -18.31 -6.48 33.91
CA GLU A 73 -19.28 -7.43 33.37
C GLU A 73 -20.20 -6.79 32.30
N LYS A 74 -20.07 -5.48 32.07
CA LYS A 74 -20.87 -4.77 31.06
C LYS A 74 -20.23 -4.88 29.69
N THR A 75 -20.85 -5.64 28.81
CA THR A 75 -20.45 -5.81 27.41
C THR A 75 -21.14 -4.80 26.50
N ASP A 76 -20.44 -4.30 25.49
CA ASP A 76 -21.00 -3.44 24.44
C ASP A 76 -20.43 -3.80 23.06
N VAL A 77 -21.26 -3.67 22.02
CA VAL A 77 -20.84 -3.84 20.62
C VAL A 77 -19.85 -2.76 20.19
N GLU A 78 -19.91 -1.57 20.79
CA GLU A 78 -18.98 -0.48 20.49
C GLU A 78 -17.54 -0.86 20.83
N ASN A 79 -17.32 -1.66 21.88
CA ASN A 79 -15.99 -2.09 22.30
C ASN A 79 -15.35 -3.03 21.28
N GLY A 80 -16.11 -4.03 20.77
CA GLY A 80 -15.62 -4.94 19.74
C GLY A 80 -15.39 -4.24 18.40
N ASN A 81 -16.31 -3.38 17.97
CA ASN A 81 -16.15 -2.60 16.73
C ASN A 81 -14.93 -1.65 16.81
N ALA A 82 -14.75 -0.93 17.91
CA ALA A 82 -13.61 -0.04 18.10
C ALA A 82 -12.28 -0.81 18.10
N LEU A 83 -12.23 -1.98 18.76
CA LEU A 83 -11.05 -2.83 18.76
C LEU A 83 -10.73 -3.36 17.36
N ALA A 84 -11.75 -3.85 16.63
CA ALA A 84 -11.60 -4.31 15.26
C ALA A 84 -11.03 -3.22 14.33
N ALA A 85 -11.55 -2.00 14.47
CA ALA A 85 -11.08 -0.84 13.72
C ALA A 85 -9.63 -0.48 14.05
N ALA A 86 -9.24 -0.52 15.33
CA ALA A 86 -7.87 -0.27 15.76
C ALA A 86 -6.89 -1.33 15.21
N LEU A 87 -7.25 -2.62 15.32
CA LEU A 87 -6.46 -3.74 14.80
C LEU A 87 -6.21 -3.63 13.29
N LEU A 88 -7.23 -3.22 12.53
CA LEU A 88 -7.09 -3.00 11.09
C LEU A 88 -6.27 -1.74 10.78
N ARG A 89 -6.69 -0.58 11.31
CA ARG A 89 -6.21 0.74 10.86
C ARG A 89 -4.89 1.15 11.49
N GLU A 90 -4.61 0.70 12.71
CA GLU A 90 -3.41 1.08 13.46
C GLU A 90 -2.35 -0.04 13.44
N ASN A 91 -2.77 -1.30 13.55
CA ASN A 91 -1.84 -2.43 13.57
C ASN A 91 -1.64 -3.11 12.20
N GLY A 92 -2.59 -2.96 11.27
CA GLY A 92 -2.51 -3.54 9.93
C GLY A 92 -2.51 -5.07 9.95
N ILE A 93 -3.42 -5.69 10.72
CA ILE A 93 -3.60 -7.15 10.76
C ILE A 93 -5.02 -7.56 10.35
N PRO A 94 -5.21 -8.74 9.73
CA PRO A 94 -6.54 -9.27 9.43
C PRO A 94 -7.34 -9.57 10.70
N VAL A 95 -8.64 -9.30 10.67
CA VAL A 95 -9.55 -9.47 11.82
C VAL A 95 -10.77 -10.29 11.44
N ALA A 96 -11.01 -11.37 12.18
CA ALA A 96 -12.27 -12.11 12.14
C ALA A 96 -13.12 -11.71 13.35
N ILE A 97 -14.33 -11.22 13.09
CA ILE A 97 -15.34 -10.91 14.11
C ILE A 97 -16.25 -12.12 14.23
N ILE A 98 -16.46 -12.63 15.42
CA ILE A 98 -17.36 -13.75 15.69
C ILE A 98 -18.46 -13.26 16.64
N SER A 99 -19.73 -13.34 16.25
CA SER A 99 -20.84 -12.80 17.04
C SER A 99 -22.10 -13.64 16.90
N GLY A 100 -22.95 -13.66 17.93
CA GLY A 100 -24.31 -14.19 17.80
C GLY A 100 -25.23 -13.33 16.93
N HIS A 101 -24.86 -12.07 16.70
CA HIS A 101 -25.57 -11.12 15.84
C HIS A 101 -24.56 -10.40 14.93
N PRO A 102 -23.99 -11.09 13.92
CA PRO A 102 -22.92 -10.52 13.09
C PRO A 102 -23.34 -9.27 12.31
N GLY A 103 -24.64 -9.03 12.13
CA GLY A 103 -25.19 -7.81 11.54
C GLY A 103 -25.00 -6.54 12.39
N GLU A 104 -24.57 -6.66 13.65
CA GLU A 104 -24.20 -5.52 14.50
C GLU A 104 -22.76 -5.02 14.27
N ALA A 105 -21.96 -5.74 13.46
CA ALA A 105 -20.63 -5.29 13.08
C ALA A 105 -20.70 -4.05 12.19
N GLU A 106 -19.76 -3.12 12.37
CA GLU A 106 -19.76 -1.85 11.63
C GLU A 106 -19.65 -2.09 10.11
N PRO A 107 -20.65 -1.69 9.29
CA PRO A 107 -20.62 -1.96 7.85
C PRO A 107 -19.46 -1.30 7.12
N SER A 108 -18.92 -0.20 7.66
CA SER A 108 -17.74 0.49 7.10
C SER A 108 -16.44 -0.30 7.29
N LEU A 109 -16.44 -1.27 8.21
CA LEU A 109 -15.29 -2.08 8.57
C LEU A 109 -15.33 -3.44 7.87
N VAL A 110 -16.50 -4.07 7.79
CA VAL A 110 -16.66 -5.42 7.21
C VAL A 110 -16.66 -5.35 5.68
N ASP A 111 -15.47 -5.51 5.09
CA ASP A 111 -15.28 -5.57 3.63
C ASP A 111 -15.27 -7.01 3.08
N GLY A 112 -15.18 -8.02 3.96
CA GLY A 112 -15.08 -9.43 3.59
C GLY A 112 -13.69 -9.89 3.15
N GLU A 113 -12.75 -8.96 2.97
CA GLU A 113 -11.37 -9.20 2.53
C GLU A 113 -10.38 -9.08 3.69
N THR A 114 -10.38 -7.93 4.39
CA THR A 114 -9.48 -7.65 5.52
C THR A 114 -10.16 -7.82 6.87
N VAL A 115 -11.48 -7.59 6.93
CA VAL A 115 -12.32 -7.87 8.09
C VAL A 115 -13.56 -8.64 7.67
N ARG A 116 -13.82 -9.75 8.37
CA ARG A 116 -14.98 -10.59 8.09
C ARG A 116 -15.72 -10.97 9.37
N ALA A 117 -17.05 -10.87 9.33
CA ALA A 117 -17.92 -11.28 10.41
C ALA A 117 -18.46 -12.71 10.21
N PHE A 118 -18.53 -13.48 11.28
CA PHE A 118 -19.00 -14.85 11.36
C PHE A 118 -20.05 -14.98 12.47
N GLU A 119 -21.02 -15.85 12.26
CA GLU A 119 -22.03 -16.16 13.27
C GLU A 119 -21.47 -17.19 14.27
N LYS A 120 -21.75 -17.05 15.58
CA LYS A 120 -21.32 -18.00 16.64
C LYS A 120 -22.00 -19.39 16.54
N ALA A 121 -22.99 -19.55 15.66
CA ALA A 121 -23.73 -20.79 15.49
C ALA A 121 -23.01 -21.77 14.53
N ASP A 122 -23.38 -23.05 14.64
CA ASP A 122 -22.88 -24.15 13.81
C ASP A 122 -21.33 -24.15 13.74
N ASP A 123 -20.75 -24.17 12.53
CA ASP A 123 -19.30 -24.23 12.29
C ASP A 123 -18.64 -22.82 12.30
N GLY A 124 -19.21 -21.86 13.01
CA GLY A 124 -18.81 -20.46 12.98
C GLY A 124 -17.34 -20.20 13.35
N TYR A 125 -16.86 -20.92 14.37
CA TYR A 125 -15.49 -20.81 14.87
C TYR A 125 -14.48 -21.41 13.88
N GLU A 126 -14.78 -22.60 13.37
CA GLU A 126 -13.99 -23.31 12.37
C GLU A 126 -13.90 -22.50 11.08
N ASN A 127 -15.00 -21.90 10.65
CA ASN A 127 -15.04 -21.03 9.47
C ASN A 127 -14.20 -19.77 9.64
N ALA A 128 -14.22 -19.14 10.82
CA ALA A 128 -13.40 -17.97 11.12
C ALA A 128 -11.90 -18.31 11.12
N VAL A 129 -11.51 -19.42 11.75
CA VAL A 129 -10.12 -19.93 11.74
C VAL A 129 -9.69 -20.29 10.32
N ALA A 130 -10.53 -20.98 9.55
CA ALA A 130 -10.26 -21.35 8.17
C ALA A 130 -10.11 -20.11 7.25
N TRP A 131 -10.91 -19.07 7.46
CA TRP A 131 -10.76 -17.83 6.73
C TRP A 131 -9.45 -17.12 7.07
N LEU A 132 -9.08 -16.99 8.34
CA LEU A 132 -7.76 -16.44 8.71
C LEU A 132 -6.61 -17.26 8.13
N ALA A 133 -6.74 -18.60 8.15
CA ALA A 133 -5.79 -19.49 7.51
C ALA A 133 -5.69 -19.28 5.99
N SER A 134 -6.77 -18.90 5.31
CA SER A 134 -6.73 -18.56 3.89
C SER A 134 -5.88 -17.30 3.60
N GLN A 135 -5.65 -16.46 4.62
CA GLN A 135 -4.80 -15.26 4.56
C GLN A 135 -3.33 -15.53 4.89
N TRP A 136 -2.88 -16.80 4.91
CA TRP A 136 -1.54 -17.17 5.37
C TRP A 136 -0.41 -16.44 4.62
N GLU A 137 -0.49 -16.40 3.29
CA GLU A 137 0.51 -15.75 2.43
C GLU A 137 0.57 -14.24 2.66
N LEU A 138 -0.59 -13.59 2.87
CA LEU A 138 -0.65 -12.18 3.26
C LEU A 138 0.07 -11.97 4.60
N MET A 139 -0.21 -12.79 5.60
CA MET A 139 0.45 -12.71 6.91
C MET A 139 1.96 -12.98 6.82
N ASP A 140 2.42 -13.86 5.93
CA ASP A 140 3.85 -14.07 5.64
C ASP A 140 4.48 -12.82 5.02
N ALA A 141 3.82 -12.23 4.01
CA ALA A 141 4.27 -10.99 3.38
C ALA A 141 4.34 -9.82 4.37
N LEU A 142 3.29 -9.58 5.16
CA LEU A 142 3.25 -8.51 6.16
C LEU A 142 4.35 -8.68 7.23
N ARG A 143 4.60 -9.91 7.68
CA ARG A 143 5.70 -10.20 8.60
C ARG A 143 7.06 -9.89 7.98
N ALA A 144 7.28 -10.27 6.72
CA ALA A 144 8.51 -9.95 6.00
C ALA A 144 8.70 -8.43 5.80
N VAL A 145 7.61 -7.71 5.49
CA VAL A 145 7.59 -6.24 5.40
C VAL A 145 7.98 -5.61 6.74
N ARG A 146 7.34 -6.02 7.86
CA ARG A 146 7.69 -5.53 9.20
C ARG A 146 9.16 -5.73 9.51
N GLN A 147 9.71 -6.92 9.24
CA GLN A 147 11.14 -7.19 9.45
C GLN A 147 12.05 -6.31 8.58
N LYS A 148 11.69 -6.07 7.33
CA LYS A 148 12.45 -5.20 6.43
C LYS A 148 12.43 -3.76 6.93
N LEU A 149 11.25 -3.25 7.29
CA LEU A 149 11.07 -1.92 7.86
C LEU A 149 11.83 -1.75 9.18
N GLU A 150 11.69 -2.67 10.13
CA GLU A 150 12.41 -2.64 11.41
C GLU A 150 13.93 -2.58 11.24
N ARG A 151 14.49 -3.34 10.28
CA ARG A 151 15.92 -3.27 9.98
C ARG A 151 16.31 -1.91 9.41
N SER A 152 15.53 -1.39 8.46
CA SER A 152 15.78 -0.08 7.86
C SER A 152 15.63 1.06 8.88
N THR A 153 14.60 1.03 9.73
CA THR A 153 14.42 2.05 10.78
C THR A 153 15.50 1.94 11.85
N ALA A 154 15.90 0.73 12.27
CA ALA A 154 17.02 0.55 13.20
C ALA A 154 18.34 1.11 12.64
N GLU A 155 18.59 0.94 11.34
CA GLU A 155 19.74 1.54 10.66
C GLU A 155 19.67 3.08 10.69
N VAL A 156 18.51 3.67 10.39
CA VAL A 156 18.28 5.13 10.51
C VAL A 156 18.52 5.60 11.94
N PHE A 157 17.96 4.91 12.93
CA PHE A 157 18.16 5.22 14.34
C PHE A 157 19.65 5.24 14.69
N ALA A 158 20.36 4.14 14.44
CA ALA A 158 21.73 3.92 14.88
C ALA A 158 22.72 4.88 14.20
N ARG A 159 22.50 5.24 12.94
CA ARG A 159 23.46 6.03 12.14
C ARG A 159 23.10 7.50 11.98
N ARG A 160 21.82 7.86 12.03
CA ARG A 160 21.35 9.23 11.71
C ARG A 160 20.71 9.95 12.89
N ILE A 161 19.98 9.24 13.75
CA ILE A 161 19.28 9.87 14.87
C ILE A 161 20.15 9.87 16.12
N TRP A 162 20.53 8.69 16.60
CA TRP A 162 21.21 8.53 17.89
C TRP A 162 22.52 9.33 18.02
N PRO A 163 23.45 9.30 17.04
CA PRO A 163 24.73 10.00 17.18
C PRO A 163 24.59 11.53 17.27
N TYR A 164 23.47 12.08 16.79
CA TYR A 164 23.21 13.52 16.71
C TYR A 164 22.06 13.96 17.63
N TRP A 165 21.57 13.08 18.52
CA TRP A 165 20.39 13.32 19.33
C TRP A 165 20.42 14.66 20.07
N SER A 166 21.51 14.96 20.78
CA SER A 166 21.65 16.21 21.53
C SER A 166 21.51 17.44 20.61
N GLN A 167 22.14 17.42 19.43
CA GLN A 167 22.06 18.54 18.48
C GLN A 167 20.65 18.69 17.90
N ILE A 168 19.98 17.58 17.60
CA ILE A 168 18.60 17.56 17.11
C ILE A 168 17.66 18.16 18.17
N ALA A 169 17.79 17.72 19.42
CA ALA A 169 17.01 18.21 20.55
C ALA A 169 17.21 19.71 20.78
N ASP A 170 18.47 20.18 20.76
CA ASP A 170 18.80 21.60 20.95
C ASP A 170 18.30 22.47 19.79
N THR A 171 18.33 21.97 18.55
CA THR A 171 17.93 22.73 17.35
C THR A 171 16.42 22.86 17.21
N ILE A 172 15.68 21.78 17.48
CA ILE A 172 14.21 21.76 17.37
C ILE A 172 13.57 22.35 18.63
N GLY A 173 14.25 22.21 19.77
CA GLY A 173 13.72 22.48 21.11
C GLY A 173 13.22 21.20 21.78
N HIS A 174 13.16 21.22 23.11
CA HIS A 174 12.75 20.08 23.95
C HIS A 174 11.22 19.88 24.03
N ASP A 175 10.52 20.19 22.95
CA ASP A 175 9.09 19.98 22.79
C ASP A 175 8.87 18.58 22.17
N ASN A 176 8.35 17.65 22.97
CA ASN A 176 8.24 16.25 22.57
C ASN A 176 7.39 16.05 21.30
N GLU A 177 6.35 16.86 21.08
CA GLU A 177 5.47 16.71 19.91
C GLU A 177 6.18 17.18 18.63
N LYS A 178 6.87 18.32 18.71
CA LYS A 178 7.68 18.83 17.59
C LYS A 178 8.84 17.91 17.26
N LEU A 179 9.52 17.38 18.28
CA LEU A 179 10.57 16.40 18.12
C LEU A 179 10.05 15.14 17.44
N ALA A 180 8.97 14.56 17.97
CA ALA A 180 8.36 13.35 17.41
C ALA A 180 7.98 13.55 15.93
N THR A 181 7.35 14.67 15.60
CA THR A 181 6.95 14.99 14.22
C THR A 181 8.15 15.11 13.28
N ALA A 182 9.18 15.86 13.68
CA ALA A 182 10.37 16.07 12.86
C ALA A 182 11.17 14.77 12.65
N ILE A 183 11.32 14.00 13.71
CA ILE A 183 12.05 12.71 13.69
C ILE A 183 11.27 11.68 12.88
N ALA A 184 9.94 11.61 13.01
CA ALA A 184 9.11 10.72 12.19
C ALA A 184 9.28 11.00 10.70
N ARG A 185 9.34 12.28 10.29
CA ARG A 185 9.62 12.65 8.90
C ARG A 185 11.03 12.23 8.44
N GLN A 186 12.04 12.30 9.32
CA GLN A 186 13.37 11.80 9.02
C GLN A 186 13.39 10.27 8.87
N TYR A 187 12.71 9.53 9.77
CA TYR A 187 12.55 8.08 9.62
C TYR A 187 11.90 7.74 8.30
N ALA A 188 10.77 8.37 7.97
CA ALA A 188 10.06 8.11 6.72
C ALA A 188 10.96 8.37 5.50
N SER A 189 11.60 9.53 5.43
CA SER A 189 12.47 9.93 4.32
C SER A 189 13.69 9.01 4.16
N HIS A 190 14.43 8.77 5.24
CA HIS A 190 15.63 7.93 5.17
C HIS A 190 15.31 6.45 4.97
N THR A 191 14.20 5.95 5.54
CA THR A 191 13.75 4.58 5.30
C THR A 191 13.35 4.39 3.84
N ALA A 192 12.61 5.32 3.25
CA ALA A 192 12.26 5.27 1.85
C ALA A 192 13.50 5.25 0.95
N GLU A 193 14.49 6.10 1.25
CA GLU A 193 15.78 6.11 0.54
C GLU A 193 16.53 4.78 0.68
N LEU A 194 16.63 4.21 1.89
CA LEU A 194 17.28 2.92 2.11
C LEU A 194 16.57 1.77 1.38
N LEU A 195 15.24 1.80 1.32
CA LEU A 195 14.46 0.80 0.59
C LEU A 195 14.59 0.95 -0.92
N GLY A 196 14.76 2.18 -1.40
CA GLY A 196 14.96 2.49 -2.82
C GLY A 196 16.42 2.34 -3.29
N GLN A 197 17.38 2.28 -2.37
CA GLN A 197 18.77 1.96 -2.68
C GLN A 197 18.86 0.49 -3.11
N ASN A 198 19.30 0.28 -4.36
CA ASN A 198 19.38 -1.00 -5.07
C ASN A 198 20.29 -2.03 -4.38
N GLY A 199 19.83 -2.58 -3.27
CA GLY A 199 20.30 -3.82 -2.69
C GLY A 199 19.54 -4.98 -3.31
N SER A 200 19.86 -5.32 -4.56
CA SER A 200 19.57 -6.60 -5.26
C SER A 200 18.26 -6.87 -6.01
N SER A 201 17.33 -5.92 -6.20
CA SER A 201 16.17 -6.13 -7.09
C SER A 201 15.79 -4.89 -7.87
N ASP A 202 15.44 -5.07 -9.15
CA ASP A 202 14.72 -4.06 -9.94
C ASP A 202 13.35 -3.77 -9.27
N TRP A 203 12.83 -2.56 -9.46
CA TRP A 203 11.49 -2.18 -9.03
C TRP A 203 10.43 -3.00 -9.76
N HIS A 204 9.43 -3.50 -9.03
CA HIS A 204 8.29 -4.17 -9.62
C HIS A 204 7.34 -3.14 -10.26
N PRO A 205 6.74 -3.41 -11.43
CA PRO A 205 5.79 -2.49 -12.09
C PRO A 205 4.65 -2.00 -11.19
N PHE A 206 4.17 -2.87 -10.28
CA PHE A 206 3.15 -2.53 -9.26
C PHE A 206 3.56 -1.32 -8.39
N GLU A 207 4.85 -1.12 -8.15
CA GLU A 207 5.37 -0.04 -7.30
C GLU A 207 5.30 1.34 -7.98
N ASN A 208 4.98 1.42 -9.29
CA ASN A 208 4.86 2.69 -10.01
C ASN A 208 3.59 3.48 -9.65
N PHE A 209 2.59 2.82 -9.07
CA PHE A 209 1.29 3.43 -8.83
C PHE A 209 0.85 3.26 -7.38
N ILE A 210 0.07 4.24 -6.91
CA ILE A 210 -0.62 4.23 -5.63
C ILE A 210 -2.12 4.18 -5.95
N VAL A 211 -2.78 3.11 -5.48
CA VAL A 211 -4.22 2.87 -5.66
C VAL A 211 -4.78 2.31 -4.35
N PRO A 212 -5.78 2.97 -3.72
CA PRO A 212 -6.29 4.31 -4.04
C PRO A 212 -5.27 5.41 -3.73
N SER A 213 -5.46 6.62 -4.29
CA SER A 213 -4.56 7.74 -4.04
C SER A 213 -4.45 8.07 -2.54
N TYR A 214 -3.23 8.39 -2.09
CA TYR A 214 -2.97 8.75 -0.68
C TYR A 214 -3.59 10.10 -0.28
N ILE A 215 -3.90 10.98 -1.24
CA ILE A 215 -4.64 12.23 -0.98
C ILE A 215 -5.99 12.14 -1.68
N ALA A 216 -7.00 11.70 -0.93
CA ALA A 216 -8.31 11.42 -1.48
C ALA A 216 -9.10 12.68 -1.88
N ASP A 217 -8.88 13.82 -1.21
CA ASP A 217 -9.76 14.99 -1.24
C ASP A 217 -9.44 16.03 -2.32
N ARG A 218 -8.35 15.85 -3.09
CA ARG A 218 -7.97 16.74 -4.20
C ARG A 218 -7.02 16.05 -5.17
N ALA A 219 -6.87 16.61 -6.36
CA ALA A 219 -5.94 16.18 -7.38
C ALA A 219 -4.49 16.61 -7.09
N HIS A 220 -3.53 15.82 -7.57
CA HIS A 220 -2.08 16.10 -7.48
C HIS A 220 -1.34 15.78 -8.76
N THR A 221 -0.11 16.30 -8.86
CA THR A 221 0.85 15.90 -9.90
C THR A 221 1.02 14.38 -9.94
N GLY A 222 0.91 13.80 -11.13
CA GLY A 222 1.02 12.36 -11.33
C GLY A 222 -0.28 11.58 -11.15
N ASP A 223 -1.38 12.23 -10.73
CA ASP A 223 -2.69 11.60 -10.75
C ASP A 223 -3.14 11.34 -12.18
N ILE A 224 -3.72 10.17 -12.41
CA ILE A 224 -4.30 9.72 -13.68
C ILE A 224 -5.81 9.65 -13.50
N PHE A 225 -6.53 10.37 -14.36
CA PHE A 225 -7.99 10.42 -14.39
C PHE A 225 -8.52 9.84 -15.69
N LEU A 226 -9.58 9.04 -15.60
CA LEU A 226 -10.39 8.63 -16.74
C LEU A 226 -11.47 9.69 -16.97
N LEU A 227 -11.27 10.52 -17.99
CA LEU A 227 -12.15 11.64 -18.32
C LEU A 227 -12.63 11.46 -19.76
N GLU A 228 -13.95 11.42 -19.96
CA GLU A 228 -14.57 11.28 -21.29
C GLU A 228 -14.07 10.03 -22.05
N GLY A 229 -13.76 8.94 -21.33
CA GLY A 229 -13.24 7.70 -21.92
C GLY A 229 -11.75 7.72 -22.27
N ILE A 230 -11.03 8.78 -21.89
CA ILE A 230 -9.60 8.94 -22.16
C ILE A 230 -8.86 9.10 -20.82
N ASN A 231 -7.72 8.44 -20.68
CA ASN A 231 -6.86 8.63 -19.51
C ASN A 231 -6.05 9.92 -19.66
N TRP A 232 -5.98 10.72 -18.60
CA TRP A 232 -5.24 11.98 -18.53
C TRP A 232 -4.39 12.02 -17.28
N ILE A 233 -3.11 12.36 -17.40
CA ILE A 233 -2.20 12.52 -16.26
C ILE A 233 -1.93 13.99 -15.95
N VAL A 234 -1.96 14.35 -14.66
CA VAL A 234 -1.66 15.70 -14.17
C VAL A 234 -0.16 15.96 -14.19
N LEU A 235 0.26 17.03 -14.87
CA LEU A 235 1.66 17.43 -14.99
C LEU A 235 1.99 18.75 -14.28
N THR A 236 0.98 19.49 -13.79
CA THR A 236 1.21 20.71 -13.01
C THR A 236 2.03 20.40 -11.76
N PRO A 237 3.08 21.17 -11.43
CA PRO A 237 3.89 20.95 -10.23
C PRO A 237 3.09 20.98 -8.92
N GLN A 238 3.47 20.14 -7.97
CA GLN A 238 2.70 19.95 -6.72
C GLN A 238 2.68 21.20 -5.85
N CYS A 239 3.78 21.96 -5.78
CA CYS A 239 3.88 23.20 -4.99
C CYS A 239 2.87 24.26 -5.47
N ASP A 240 2.64 24.31 -6.77
CA ASP A 240 1.72 25.25 -7.41
C ASP A 240 0.26 24.89 -7.10
N MET A 241 -0.07 23.60 -7.14
CA MET A 241 -1.40 23.09 -6.81
C MET A 241 -1.70 23.19 -5.30
N ALA A 242 -0.73 22.88 -4.44
CA ALA A 242 -0.91 22.89 -2.99
C ALA A 242 -1.16 24.28 -2.41
N THR A 243 -0.69 25.34 -3.08
CA THR A 243 -0.94 26.72 -2.66
C THR A 243 -2.24 27.31 -3.20
N GLY A 244 -2.96 26.57 -4.06
CA GLY A 244 -4.19 27.04 -4.72
C GLY A 244 -3.97 28.22 -5.67
N LYS A 245 -2.71 28.56 -5.97
CA LYS A 245 -2.34 29.73 -6.78
C LYS A 245 -2.50 29.52 -8.27
N VAL A 246 -2.68 28.27 -8.70
CA VAL A 246 -2.84 27.92 -10.10
C VAL A 246 -4.32 27.64 -10.39
N PRO A 247 -4.97 28.49 -11.22
CA PRO A 247 -6.38 28.33 -11.53
C PRO A 247 -6.62 27.11 -12.43
N ASN A 248 -5.67 26.78 -13.31
CA ASN A 248 -5.79 25.71 -14.30
C ASN A 248 -4.67 24.69 -14.17
N VAL A 249 -5.03 23.41 -14.12
CA VAL A 249 -4.09 22.30 -14.21
C VAL A 249 -3.78 21.95 -15.65
N LEU A 250 -2.57 21.44 -15.88
CA LEU A 250 -2.11 20.88 -17.14
C LEU A 250 -2.22 19.37 -17.09
N LEU A 251 -2.85 18.81 -18.11
CA LEU A 251 -3.03 17.39 -18.31
C LEU A 251 -2.36 16.97 -19.62
N ALA A 252 -1.81 15.75 -19.65
CA ALA A 252 -1.39 15.09 -20.89
C ALA A 252 -2.20 13.81 -21.12
N GLU A 253 -2.55 13.56 -22.38
CA GLU A 253 -3.26 12.34 -22.79
C GLU A 253 -2.39 11.10 -22.53
N CYS A 254 -3.01 10.05 -22.01
CA CYS A 254 -2.41 8.74 -21.79
C CYS A 254 -3.00 7.74 -22.79
N THR A 255 -2.21 7.37 -23.79
CA THR A 255 -2.59 6.31 -24.75
C THR A 255 -2.20 4.94 -24.18
N LEU A 256 -3.09 3.96 -24.33
CA LEU A 256 -2.85 2.58 -23.87
C LEU A 256 -2.37 1.70 -25.02
N GLY A 257 -1.50 0.74 -24.69
CA GLY A 257 -1.07 -0.28 -25.64
C GLY A 257 0.10 0.14 -26.53
N VAL A 258 0.82 -0.86 -27.02
CA VAL A 258 1.76 -0.73 -28.14
C VAL A 258 1.82 -2.07 -28.88
N ASP A 259 2.02 -2.00 -30.19
CA ASP A 259 2.16 -3.20 -31.03
C ASP A 259 3.20 -4.16 -30.45
N GLN A 260 2.86 -5.45 -30.49
CA GLN A 260 3.70 -6.55 -30.01
C GLN A 260 3.97 -6.56 -28.50
N TRP A 261 3.32 -5.69 -27.70
CA TRP A 261 3.50 -5.69 -26.24
C TRP A 261 3.16 -7.04 -25.62
N THR A 262 1.91 -7.48 -25.80
CA THR A 262 1.38 -8.72 -25.21
C THR A 262 2.21 -9.93 -25.65
N GLU A 263 2.50 -10.03 -26.94
CA GLU A 263 3.34 -11.10 -27.51
C GLU A 263 4.72 -11.17 -26.82
N ASN A 264 5.37 -10.02 -26.61
CA ASN A 264 6.69 -9.98 -25.95
C ASN A 264 6.60 -10.27 -24.44
N VAL A 265 5.55 -9.81 -23.76
CA VAL A 265 5.34 -10.11 -22.34
C VAL A 265 5.11 -11.62 -22.15
N GLU A 266 4.25 -12.23 -22.95
CA GLU A 266 3.98 -13.67 -22.92
C GLU A 266 5.21 -14.48 -23.29
N ALA A 267 5.93 -14.09 -24.35
CA ALA A 267 7.18 -14.73 -24.74
C ALA A 267 8.23 -14.68 -23.61
N LEU A 268 8.32 -13.57 -22.87
CA LEU A 268 9.22 -13.44 -21.73
C LEU A 268 8.79 -14.32 -20.55
N ARG A 269 7.48 -14.40 -20.26
CA ARG A 269 6.91 -15.26 -19.20
C ARG A 269 7.14 -16.74 -19.51
N ALA A 270 6.92 -17.17 -20.76
CA ALA A 270 7.06 -18.56 -21.20
C ALA A 270 8.51 -19.00 -21.46
N ALA A 271 9.47 -18.07 -21.54
CA ALA A 271 10.84 -18.39 -21.90
C ALA A 271 11.59 -19.19 -20.82
N THR A 272 11.90 -20.45 -21.14
CA THR A 272 12.62 -21.42 -20.28
C THR A 272 14.14 -21.33 -20.36
N SER A 273 14.70 -20.49 -21.24
CA SER A 273 16.16 -20.34 -21.39
C SER A 273 16.58 -18.89 -21.66
N LYS A 274 17.82 -18.55 -21.30
CA LYS A 274 18.37 -17.20 -21.49
C LYS A 274 18.29 -16.72 -22.94
N ASN A 275 18.51 -17.60 -23.92
CA ASN A 275 18.44 -17.25 -25.34
C ASN A 275 17.03 -16.85 -25.77
N LYS A 276 15.99 -17.56 -25.30
CA LYS A 276 14.59 -17.23 -25.60
C LYS A 276 14.13 -15.93 -24.93
N ARG A 277 14.75 -15.52 -23.83
CA ARG A 277 14.45 -14.27 -23.13
C ARG A 277 15.04 -13.03 -23.83
N LYS A 278 16.04 -13.20 -24.69
CA LYS A 278 16.89 -12.09 -25.18
C LYS A 278 16.10 -11.03 -25.96
N GLU A 279 15.35 -11.43 -26.99
CA GLU A 279 14.62 -10.48 -27.83
C GLU A 279 13.44 -9.84 -27.09
N PRO A 280 12.57 -10.58 -26.37
CA PRO A 280 11.51 -9.95 -25.58
C PRO A 280 12.03 -8.99 -24.51
N THR A 281 13.13 -9.35 -23.84
CA THR A 281 13.76 -8.46 -22.86
C THR A 281 14.30 -7.19 -23.52
N LYS A 282 14.93 -7.31 -24.69
CA LYS A 282 15.46 -6.15 -25.42
C LYS A 282 14.35 -5.20 -25.85
N PHE A 283 13.24 -5.74 -26.35
CA PHE A 283 12.05 -4.97 -26.71
C PHE A 283 11.50 -4.20 -25.50
N LEU A 284 11.17 -4.91 -24.40
CA LEU A 284 10.59 -4.30 -23.19
C LEU A 284 11.55 -3.28 -22.55
N ARG A 285 12.85 -3.58 -22.54
CA ARG A 285 13.88 -2.69 -21.97
C ARG A 285 13.99 -1.35 -22.71
N ALA A 286 13.64 -1.28 -24.00
CA ALA A 286 13.61 -0.02 -24.72
C ALA A 286 12.60 0.97 -24.09
N PHE A 287 11.45 0.47 -23.65
CA PHE A 287 10.43 1.28 -22.98
C PHE A 287 10.82 1.66 -21.56
N VAL A 288 11.29 0.70 -20.76
CA VAL A 288 11.75 0.93 -19.38
C VAL A 288 12.88 1.97 -19.33
N ASN A 289 13.80 1.92 -20.29
CA ASN A 289 14.89 2.89 -20.40
C ASN A 289 14.46 4.23 -21.03
N GLN A 290 13.17 4.43 -21.31
CA GLN A 290 12.62 5.63 -21.93
C GLN A 290 13.30 5.97 -23.27
N ASN A 291 13.72 4.95 -24.04
CA ASN A 291 14.29 5.07 -25.38
C ASN A 291 13.17 5.30 -26.42
N LEU A 292 12.43 6.38 -26.19
CA LEU A 292 11.24 6.80 -26.91
C LEU A 292 11.43 8.25 -27.39
N PRO A 293 10.65 8.71 -28.38
CA PRO A 293 10.61 10.13 -28.72
C PRO A 293 10.38 10.96 -27.45
N ALA A 294 11.05 12.11 -27.34
CA ALA A 294 10.99 12.90 -26.11
C ALA A 294 9.60 13.50 -25.81
N SER A 295 8.71 13.50 -26.80
CA SER A 295 7.29 13.84 -26.63
C SER A 295 6.48 12.73 -25.96
N VAL A 296 7.09 11.57 -25.66
CA VAL A 296 6.45 10.39 -25.11
C VAL A 296 7.17 9.94 -23.85
N HIS A 297 6.39 9.51 -22.86
CA HIS A 297 6.90 8.89 -21.64
C HIS A 297 6.14 7.60 -21.37
N PHE A 298 6.89 6.53 -21.10
CA PHE A 298 6.35 5.22 -20.76
C PHE A 298 6.09 5.14 -19.26
N LEU A 299 4.92 4.59 -18.91
CA LEU A 299 4.61 4.04 -17.59
C LEU A 299 4.18 2.58 -17.78
N PRO A 300 4.46 1.70 -16.80
CA PRO A 300 3.97 0.32 -16.85
C PRO A 300 2.43 0.27 -16.84
N PRO A 301 1.85 -0.92 -17.08
CA PRO A 301 0.40 -1.10 -17.01
C PRO A 301 -0.19 -0.64 -15.67
N LEU A 302 -1.35 0.01 -15.74
CA LEU A 302 -2.13 0.36 -14.56
C LEU A 302 -2.55 -0.92 -13.82
N PRO A 303 -2.75 -0.87 -12.49
CA PRO A 303 -3.32 -1.99 -11.75
C PRO A 303 -4.63 -2.46 -12.38
N GLY A 304 -4.73 -3.78 -12.63
CA GLY A 304 -5.89 -4.39 -13.31
C GLY A 304 -5.85 -4.33 -14.85
N SER A 305 -4.81 -3.76 -15.46
CA SER A 305 -4.59 -3.75 -16.91
C SER A 305 -3.31 -4.51 -17.28
N GLU A 306 -3.25 -5.03 -18.50
CA GLU A 306 -2.04 -5.63 -19.09
C GLU A 306 -1.33 -4.68 -20.07
N GLU A 307 -2.00 -3.62 -20.49
CA GLU A 307 -1.49 -2.67 -21.48
C GLU A 307 -0.67 -1.56 -20.83
N PRO A 308 0.50 -1.21 -21.40
CA PRO A 308 1.31 -0.12 -20.89
C PRO A 308 0.65 1.23 -21.18
N VAL A 309 1.09 2.25 -20.45
CA VAL A 309 0.60 3.61 -20.61
C VAL A 309 1.68 4.49 -21.24
N PHE A 310 1.30 5.26 -22.26
CA PHE A 310 2.17 6.24 -22.89
C PHE A 310 1.60 7.65 -22.70
N VAL A 311 2.30 8.44 -21.90
CA VAL A 311 1.98 9.86 -21.71
C VAL A 311 2.46 10.65 -22.91
N GLN A 312 1.53 11.33 -23.58
CA GLN A 312 1.76 12.11 -24.79
C GLN A 312 1.96 13.58 -24.43
N PHE A 313 3.21 14.01 -24.22
CA PHE A 313 3.52 15.41 -23.87
C PHE A 313 3.14 16.42 -24.96
N GLY A 314 2.92 15.98 -26.20
CA GLY A 314 2.41 16.82 -27.29
C GLY A 314 0.89 16.96 -27.32
N LYS A 315 0.15 16.11 -26.59
CA LYS A 315 -1.32 16.13 -26.51
C LYS A 315 -1.74 16.60 -25.12
N ILE A 316 -1.68 17.91 -24.93
CA ILE A 316 -1.98 18.55 -23.65
C ILE A 316 -3.34 19.25 -23.67
N ARG A 317 -3.97 19.32 -22.51
CA ARG A 317 -5.12 20.19 -22.26
C ARG A 317 -4.98 20.87 -20.91
N THR A 318 -5.71 21.97 -20.74
CA THR A 318 -5.85 22.63 -19.45
C THR A 318 -7.30 22.58 -18.98
N MET A 319 -7.52 22.45 -17.68
CA MET A 319 -8.84 22.59 -17.08
C MET A 319 -8.73 23.26 -15.70
N PRO A 320 -9.78 23.90 -15.20
CA PRO A 320 -9.76 24.45 -13.85
C PRO A 320 -9.48 23.37 -12.80
N LEU A 321 -8.67 23.70 -11.80
CA LEU A 321 -8.36 22.76 -10.71
C LEU A 321 -9.63 22.38 -9.92
N ALA A 322 -10.55 23.34 -9.76
CA ALA A 322 -11.84 23.10 -9.10
C ALA A 322 -12.64 22.00 -9.83
N ASP A 323 -12.80 22.14 -11.16
CA ASP A 323 -13.53 21.18 -11.99
C ASP A 323 -12.88 19.78 -11.98
N LEU A 324 -11.56 19.69 -11.85
CA LEU A 324 -10.88 18.39 -11.71
C LEU A 324 -11.12 17.78 -10.32
N ASN A 325 -11.13 18.59 -9.26
CA ASN A 325 -11.44 18.14 -7.90
C ASN A 325 -12.90 17.69 -7.74
N GLU A 326 -13.80 18.11 -8.63
CA GLU A 326 -15.18 17.58 -8.68
C GLU A 326 -15.24 16.19 -9.35
N GLN A 327 -14.15 15.71 -9.94
CA GLN A 327 -14.07 14.46 -10.69
C GLN A 327 -13.13 13.43 -10.04
N LEU A 328 -12.96 13.49 -8.71
CA LEU A 328 -12.07 12.59 -7.96
C LEU A 328 -12.47 11.11 -8.06
N ASP A 329 -13.75 10.82 -8.29
CA ASP A 329 -14.25 9.46 -8.55
C ASP A 329 -13.72 8.88 -9.87
N GLY A 330 -13.31 9.75 -10.81
CA GLY A 330 -12.70 9.36 -12.08
C GLY A 330 -11.19 9.10 -11.97
N ARG A 331 -10.58 9.26 -10.80
CA ARG A 331 -9.15 9.01 -10.60
C ARG A 331 -8.87 7.52 -10.50
N VAL A 332 -8.01 7.03 -11.40
CA VAL A 332 -7.70 5.59 -11.51
C VAL A 332 -6.40 5.19 -10.83
N ALA A 333 -5.42 6.09 -10.73
CA ALA A 333 -4.14 5.84 -10.07
C ALA A 333 -3.36 7.14 -9.83
N SER A 334 -2.36 7.10 -8.96
CA SER A 334 -1.36 8.16 -8.80
C SER A 334 0.04 7.59 -9.01
N VAL A 335 0.88 8.24 -9.83
CA VAL A 335 2.28 7.82 -9.99
C VAL A 335 3.02 7.99 -8.67
N SER A 336 3.73 6.94 -8.23
CA SER A 336 4.39 6.95 -6.93
C SER A 336 5.64 7.84 -6.91
N PRO A 337 6.01 8.41 -5.74
CA PRO A 337 7.07 9.41 -5.64
C PRO A 337 8.43 9.04 -6.29
N PRO A 338 8.94 7.80 -6.19
CA PRO A 338 10.20 7.42 -6.83
C PRO A 338 10.22 7.59 -8.36
N PHE A 339 9.06 7.48 -9.02
CA PHE A 339 8.96 7.55 -10.48
C PHE A 339 8.46 8.91 -10.98
N LEU A 340 7.75 9.66 -10.13
CA LEU A 340 7.20 10.97 -10.46
C LEU A 340 8.27 11.98 -10.92
N GLY A 341 9.45 11.95 -10.30
CA GLY A 341 10.57 12.83 -10.66
C GLY A 341 11.00 12.67 -12.12
N ASN A 342 11.05 11.43 -12.63
CA ASN A 342 11.43 11.16 -14.01
C ASN A 342 10.37 11.68 -15.01
N LEU A 343 9.09 11.46 -14.71
CA LEU A 343 7.97 11.96 -15.52
C LEU A 343 8.03 13.49 -15.66
N VAL A 344 8.09 14.20 -14.54
CA VAL A 344 8.11 15.68 -14.51
C VAL A 344 9.36 16.24 -15.17
N GLN A 345 10.53 15.62 -14.93
CA GLN A 345 11.79 16.04 -15.56
C GLN A 345 11.73 15.88 -17.09
N ARG A 346 11.22 14.75 -17.60
CA ARG A 346 11.11 14.52 -19.04
C ARG A 346 10.11 15.48 -19.69
N PHE A 347 8.99 15.75 -19.03
CA PHE A 347 8.04 16.75 -19.49
C PHE A 347 8.67 18.16 -19.54
N GLY A 348 9.34 18.58 -18.47
CA GLY A 348 10.07 19.85 -18.40
C GLY A 348 11.14 19.98 -19.51
N ALA A 349 11.89 18.90 -19.78
CA ALA A 349 12.87 18.84 -20.85
C ALA A 349 12.24 18.89 -22.26
N PHE A 350 11.00 18.39 -22.42
CA PHE A 350 10.28 18.47 -23.68
C PHE A 350 9.80 19.89 -23.97
N ILE A 351 9.16 20.56 -23.00
CA ILE A 351 8.60 21.91 -23.18
C ILE A 351 9.66 23.02 -23.26
N SER A 352 10.85 22.79 -22.70
CA SER A 352 11.95 23.76 -22.69
C SER A 352 12.83 23.73 -23.94
N ARG A 353 12.50 22.89 -24.93
CA ARG A 353 13.25 22.80 -26.19
C ARG A 353 13.15 24.11 -26.97
N THR A 354 14.28 24.79 -27.07
CA THR A 354 14.47 25.87 -28.04
C THR A 354 14.73 25.26 -29.41
N GLY A 355 13.91 25.59 -30.41
CA GLY A 355 14.14 25.13 -31.77
C GLY A 355 15.51 25.58 -32.27
N GLN A 356 16.31 24.65 -32.78
CA GLN A 356 17.55 25.01 -33.46
C GLN A 356 17.22 25.35 -34.92
N PRO A 357 17.65 26.51 -35.45
CA PRO A 357 17.49 26.79 -36.87
C PRO A 357 18.31 25.78 -37.68
N ASN A 358 17.70 25.22 -38.72
CA ASN A 358 18.42 24.40 -39.69
C ASN A 358 19.34 25.31 -40.51
N ILE A 359 20.64 25.02 -40.49
CA ILE A 359 21.60 25.67 -41.38
C ILE A 359 21.64 24.83 -42.66
N GLY A 360 21.23 25.43 -43.78
CA GLY A 360 21.35 24.80 -45.09
C GLY A 360 22.82 24.56 -45.41
N VAL A 361 23.23 23.28 -45.46
CA VAL A 361 24.63 22.90 -45.69
C VAL A 361 25.08 23.34 -47.09
N GLU A 362 24.14 23.46 -48.02
CA GLU A 362 24.30 24.03 -49.36
C GLU A 362 24.70 25.53 -49.37
N HIS A 363 24.61 26.21 -48.24
CA HIS A 363 25.00 27.61 -48.06
C HIS A 363 26.27 27.80 -47.22
N LEU A 364 26.91 26.69 -46.81
CA LEU A 364 28.24 26.67 -46.18
C LEU A 364 29.32 26.52 -47.25
#